data_AF-W1J1G3-F1
#
_entry.id   AF-W1J1G3-F1
#
_cell.length_a   1.000
_cell.length_b   1.000
_cell.length_c   1.000
_cell.angle_alpha   90.00
_cell.angle_beta   90.00
_cell.angle_gamma   90.00
#
_symmetry.space_group_name_H-M   'P 1'
#
loop_
_entity.id
_entity.type
_entity.pdbx_description
1 polymer ?
#
loop_
_entity_poly.entity_id
_entity_poly.type
_entity_poly.pdbx_seq_one_letter_code
_entity_poly.pdbx_strand_id
1 'polypeptide(L)'
;MSEQVLRLLFKIPDPITIREFCHRTGKSESSVRKLVDRRRLPIRTERQLNGEGFSDMRLMIMWNEWLEMIYDVNEKIPSTERMGWKSSWFKRINKLREDLKVVPDEFQSMSEILENT
;
A
#
# COMPACT_ATOMS: atom_id res chain seq x y z
N MET A 1 9.48 13.83 1.29
CA MET A 1 8.08 14.23 1.09
C MET A 1 7.52 14.66 2.43
N SER A 2 6.93 15.85 2.59
CA SER A 2 6.47 16.32 3.90
C SER A 2 5.12 15.70 4.28
N GLU A 3 4.87 15.54 5.58
CA GLU A 3 3.61 14.97 6.10
C GLU A 3 2.37 15.74 5.63
N GLN A 4 2.51 17.06 5.45
CA GLN A 4 1.46 17.93 4.91
C GLN A 4 1.07 17.56 3.48
N VAL A 5 2.03 17.18 2.63
CA VAL A 5 1.77 16.76 1.25
C VAL A 5 1.06 15.40 1.22
N LEU A 6 1.44 14.47 2.10
CA LEU A 6 0.72 13.19 2.24
C LEU A 6 -0.74 13.42 2.64
N ARG A 7 -0.99 14.24 3.67
CA ARG A 7 -2.35 14.57 4.10
C ARG A 7 -3.20 15.21 2.98
N LEU A 8 -2.59 16.00 2.10
CA LEU A 8 -3.30 16.59 0.94
C LEU A 8 -3.67 15.53 -0.11
N LEU A 9 -2.82 14.54 -0.35
CA LEU A 9 -3.10 13.43 -1.28
C LEU A 9 -4.28 12.57 -0.80
N PHE A 10 -4.43 12.39 0.52
CA PHE A 10 -5.57 11.65 1.09
C PHE A 10 -6.89 12.45 1.10
N LYS A 11 -6.84 13.79 1.05
CA LYS A 11 -8.04 14.64 1.01
C LYS A 11 -8.78 14.61 -0.33
N ILE A 12 -8.09 14.31 -1.42
CA ILE A 12 -8.71 14.17 -2.74
C ILE A 12 -9.20 12.73 -2.85
N PRO A 13 -10.50 12.46 -3.03
CA PRO A 13 -10.96 11.11 -3.27
C PRO A 13 -10.27 10.52 -4.51
N ASP A 14 -9.62 9.36 -4.36
CA ASP A 14 -9.01 8.61 -5.47
C ASP A 14 -9.88 7.38 -5.79
N PRO A 15 -10.99 7.54 -6.55
CA PRO A 15 -11.78 6.42 -7.01
C PRO A 15 -11.00 5.69 -8.12
N ILE A 16 -10.70 4.42 -7.88
CA ILE A 16 -9.99 3.57 -8.84
C ILE A 16 -10.84 2.40 -9.30
N THR A 17 -10.52 1.91 -10.48
CA THR A 17 -11.19 0.75 -11.08
C THR A 17 -10.70 -0.55 -10.46
N ILE A 18 -11.45 -1.65 -10.62
CA ILE A 18 -11.00 -3.00 -10.23
C ILE A 18 -9.64 -3.34 -10.86
N ARG A 19 -9.46 -3.00 -12.14
CA ARG A 19 -8.20 -3.25 -12.88
C ARG A 19 -7.03 -2.52 -12.24
N GLU A 20 -7.23 -1.25 -11.90
CA GLU A 20 -6.19 -0.45 -11.25
C GLU A 20 -5.87 -0.98 -9.84
N PHE A 21 -6.88 -1.38 -9.08
CA PHE A 21 -6.68 -2.02 -7.79
C PHE A 21 -5.88 -3.32 -7.90
N CYS A 22 -6.16 -4.15 -8.92
CA CYS A 22 -5.40 -5.36 -9.21
C CYS A 22 -3.94 -5.02 -9.55
N HIS A 23 -3.71 -4.01 -10.38
CA HIS A 23 -2.37 -3.56 -10.75
C HIS A 23 -1.56 -3.10 -9.51
N ARG A 24 -2.15 -2.27 -8.65
CA ARG A 24 -1.49 -1.75 -7.44
C ARG A 24 -1.23 -2.82 -6.37
N THR A 25 -2.13 -3.78 -6.21
CA THR A 25 -2.07 -4.77 -5.12
C THR A 25 -1.52 -6.14 -5.54
N GLY A 26 -1.34 -6.38 -6.84
CA GLY A 26 -0.96 -7.68 -7.38
C GLY A 26 -2.03 -8.77 -7.24
N LYS A 27 -3.25 -8.45 -6.77
CA LYS A 27 -4.34 -9.42 -6.62
C LYS A 27 -4.96 -9.74 -7.97
N SER A 28 -5.41 -10.98 -8.13
CA SER A 28 -6.17 -11.38 -9.32
C SER A 28 -7.54 -10.69 -9.36
N GLU A 29 -8.01 -10.39 -10.56
CA GLU A 29 -9.31 -9.76 -10.77
C GLU A 29 -10.45 -10.59 -10.16
N SER A 30 -10.40 -11.92 -10.27
CA SER A 30 -11.39 -12.81 -9.68
C SER A 30 -11.42 -12.74 -8.15
N SER A 31 -10.28 -12.53 -7.50
CA SER A 31 -10.18 -12.33 -6.05
C SER A 31 -10.76 -10.97 -5.67
N VAL A 32 -10.40 -9.91 -6.41
CA VAL A 32 -10.90 -8.56 -6.14
C VAL A 32 -12.42 -8.48 -6.34
N ARG A 33 -12.97 -9.11 -7.37
CA ARG A 33 -14.43 -9.23 -7.57
C ARG A 33 -15.12 -9.88 -6.37
N LYS A 34 -14.57 -10.98 -5.85
CA LYS A 34 -15.11 -11.60 -4.61
C LYS A 34 -15.06 -10.65 -3.41
N LEU A 35 -14.05 -9.80 -3.29
CA LEU A 35 -13.98 -8.79 -2.23
C LEU A 35 -15.04 -7.70 -2.42
N VAL A 36 -15.27 -7.28 -3.67
CA VAL A 36 -16.32 -6.33 -4.04
C VAL A 36 -17.70 -6.89 -3.69
N ASP A 37 -18.01 -8.11 -4.16
CA ASP A 37 -19.30 -8.76 -3.94
C ASP A 37 -19.60 -8.96 -2.44
N ARG A 38 -18.55 -9.27 -1.66
CA ARG A 38 -18.63 -9.45 -0.20
C ARG A 38 -18.56 -8.13 0.57
N ARG A 39 -18.56 -6.97 -0.10
CA ARG A 39 -18.46 -5.63 0.51
C ARG A 39 -17.28 -5.49 1.47
N ARG A 40 -16.13 -6.07 1.09
CA ARG A 40 -14.86 -6.01 1.85
C ARG A 40 -13.92 -4.92 1.36
N LEU A 41 -14.36 -4.10 0.42
CA LEU A 41 -13.65 -2.93 -0.08
C LEU A 41 -14.54 -1.69 0.08
N PRO A 42 -13.95 -0.52 0.34
CA PRO A 42 -14.69 0.73 0.29
C PRO A 42 -15.04 1.04 -1.17
N ILE A 43 -16.33 1.02 -1.48
CA ILE A 43 -16.83 1.12 -2.85
C ILE A 43 -17.83 2.25 -2.93
N ARG A 44 -17.73 3.06 -3.98
CA ARG A 44 -18.77 3.99 -4.39
C ARG A 44 -19.27 3.66 -5.78
N THR A 45 -20.52 4.02 -6.03
CA THR A 45 -21.13 3.91 -7.34
C THR A 45 -21.17 5.29 -7.95
N GLU A 46 -20.50 5.47 -9.08
CA GLU A 46 -20.49 6.72 -9.83
C GLU A 46 -21.28 6.57 -11.11
N ARG A 47 -22.06 7.59 -11.46
CA ARG A 47 -22.79 7.63 -12.72
C ARG A 47 -21.81 8.00 -13.83
N GLN A 48 -21.53 7.06 -14.72
CA GLN A 48 -20.78 7.29 -15.94
C GLN A 48 -21.73 7.76 -17.05
N LEU A 49 -21.53 8.97 -17.54
CA LEU A 49 -22.28 9.51 -18.68
C LEU A 49 -21.62 9.04 -19.98
N ASN A 50 -22.35 8.30 -20.80
CA ASN A 50 -21.91 7.83 -22.11
C ASN A 50 -22.69 8.59 -23.19
N GLY A 51 -22.17 9.76 -23.60
CA GLY A 51 -22.80 10.61 -24.61
C GLY A 51 -24.15 11.19 -24.18
N GLU A 52 -24.96 11.62 -25.15
CA GLU A 52 -26.22 12.33 -24.91
C GLU A 52 -27.39 11.45 -24.47
N GLY A 53 -27.29 10.11 -24.59
CA GLY A 53 -28.45 9.22 -24.48
C GLY A 53 -28.40 8.14 -23.40
N PHE A 54 -27.24 7.83 -22.82
CA PHE A 54 -27.14 6.73 -21.85
C PHE A 54 -26.18 7.04 -20.71
N SER A 55 -26.54 6.61 -19.52
CA SER A 55 -25.68 6.67 -18.35
C SER A 55 -25.66 5.32 -17.66
N ASP A 56 -24.48 4.83 -17.32
CA ASP A 56 -24.28 3.59 -16.58
C ASP A 56 -23.81 3.88 -15.15
N MET A 57 -23.98 2.93 -14.25
CA MET A 57 -23.50 3.01 -12.88
C MET A 57 -22.24 2.17 -12.74
N ARG A 58 -21.09 2.85 -12.55
CA ARG A 58 -19.80 2.20 -12.41
C ARG A 58 -19.40 2.08 -10.93
N LEU A 59 -19.03 0.87 -10.52
CA LEU A 59 -18.42 0.64 -9.21
C LEU A 59 -16.96 1.07 -9.22
N MET A 60 -16.60 1.94 -8.28
CA MET A 60 -15.26 2.46 -8.06
C MET A 60 -14.81 2.11 -6.65
N ILE A 61 -13.58 1.64 -6.51
CA ILE A 61 -12.95 1.36 -5.22
C ILE A 61 -12.30 2.65 -4.74
N MET A 62 -12.62 3.10 -3.53
CA MET A 62 -12.01 4.29 -2.96
C MET A 62 -10.62 3.96 -2.41
N TRP A 63 -9.58 4.28 -3.18
CA TRP A 63 -8.22 3.87 -2.87
C TRP A 63 -7.71 4.45 -1.54
N ASN A 64 -7.94 5.75 -1.32
CA ASN A 64 -7.51 6.43 -0.11
C ASN A 64 -8.22 5.88 1.14
N GLU A 65 -9.53 5.66 1.08
CA GLU A 65 -10.30 5.04 2.17
C GLU A 65 -9.79 3.61 2.46
N TRP A 66 -9.39 2.87 1.42
CA TRP A 66 -8.82 1.53 1.60
C TRP A 66 -7.45 1.60 2.29
N LEU A 67 -6.58 2.53 1.88
CA LEU A 67 -5.28 2.73 2.51
C LEU A 67 -5.39 3.17 3.97
N GLU A 68 -6.32 4.07 4.30
CA GLU A 68 -6.63 4.47 5.68
C GLU A 68 -7.09 3.27 6.51
N MET A 69 -8.01 2.46 5.98
CA MET A 69 -8.45 1.23 6.65
C MET A 69 -7.30 0.24 6.90
N ILE A 70 -6.38 0.09 5.94
CA ILE A 70 -5.18 -0.76 6.12
C ILE A 70 -4.25 -0.17 7.18
N TYR A 71 -4.04 1.15 7.17
CA TYR A 71 -3.23 1.84 8.16
C TYR A 71 -3.78 1.61 9.57
N ASP A 72 -5.07 1.84 9.79
CA ASP A 72 -5.75 1.67 11.07
C ASP A 72 -5.68 0.22 11.57
N VAL A 73 -5.85 -0.76 10.67
CA VAL A 73 -5.73 -2.18 11.02
C VAL A 73 -4.29 -2.52 11.39
N ASN A 74 -3.32 -2.00 10.65
CA ASN A 74 -1.91 -2.24 10.92
C ASN A 74 -1.51 -1.68 12.29
N GLU A 75 -2.03 -0.51 12.68
CA GLU A 75 -1.78 0.09 14.00
C GLU A 75 -2.28 -0.77 15.17
N LYS A 76 -3.32 -1.59 14.96
CA LYS A 76 -3.86 -2.51 15.98
C LYS A 76 -3.03 -3.78 16.17
N ILE A 77 -2.16 -4.12 15.21
CA ILE A 77 -1.26 -5.27 15.32
C ILE A 77 -0.13 -4.92 16.29
N PRO A 78 0.21 -5.77 17.28
CA PRO A 78 1.34 -5.54 18.18
C PRO A 78 2.63 -5.23 17.40
N SER A 79 3.42 -4.27 17.88
CA SER A 79 4.65 -3.83 17.19
C SER A 79 5.65 -4.97 16.98
N THR A 80 5.68 -5.94 17.89
CA THR A 80 6.48 -7.17 17.82
C THR A 80 6.12 -8.04 16.63
N GLU A 81 4.84 -8.18 16.30
CA GLU A 81 4.38 -8.94 15.13
C GLU A 81 4.58 -8.12 13.84
N ARG A 82 4.22 -6.84 13.88
CA ARG A 82 4.33 -5.92 12.74
C ARG A 82 5.77 -5.77 12.24
N MET A 83 6.73 -5.69 13.17
CA MET A 83 8.14 -5.39 12.91
C MET A 83 9.08 -6.58 13.20
N GLY A 84 8.54 -7.72 13.63
CA GLY A 84 9.32 -8.92 13.96
C GLY A 84 10.08 -9.47 12.77
N TRP A 85 9.49 -9.42 11.57
CA TRP A 85 10.19 -9.80 10.33
C TRP A 85 11.39 -8.89 10.05
N LYS A 86 11.25 -7.58 10.30
CA LYS A 86 12.29 -6.57 10.05
C LYS A 86 13.49 -6.81 10.97
N SER A 87 13.23 -7.06 12.25
CA SER A 87 14.30 -7.36 13.21
C SER A 87 15.02 -8.69 12.89
N SER A 88 14.29 -9.74 12.51
CA SER A 88 14.86 -11.01 12.07
C SER A 88 15.70 -10.86 10.80
N TRP A 89 15.20 -10.08 9.83
CA TRP A 89 15.91 -9.80 8.59
C TRP A 89 17.21 -9.01 8.83
N PHE A 90 17.18 -7.95 9.64
CA PHE A 90 18.40 -7.21 9.99
C PHE A 90 19.43 -8.06 10.71
N LYS A 91 19.02 -8.93 11.64
CA LYS A 91 19.94 -9.88 12.27
C LYS A 91 20.62 -10.77 11.24
N ARG A 92 19.87 -11.28 10.26
CA ARG A 92 20.41 -12.13 9.19
C ARG A 92 21.38 -11.39 8.28
N ILE A 93 21.05 -10.15 7.89
CA ILE A 93 21.91 -9.32 7.04
C ILE A 93 23.19 -8.89 7.77
N ASN A 94 23.11 -8.49 9.03
CA ASN A 94 24.28 -8.11 9.82
C ASN A 94 25.22 -9.30 10.03
N LYS A 95 24.68 -10.49 10.33
CA LYS A 95 25.50 -11.71 10.39
C LYS A 95 26.17 -12.01 9.04
N LEU A 96 25.44 -11.89 7.94
CA LEU A 96 26.00 -12.09 6.60
C LEU A 96 27.12 -11.10 6.29
N ARG A 97 26.98 -9.83 6.71
CA ARG A 97 28.02 -8.80 6.61
C ARG A 97 29.27 -9.17 7.42
N GLU A 98 29.09 -9.66 8.65
CA GLU A 98 30.20 -10.12 9.51
C GLU A 98 30.92 -11.33 8.89
N ASP A 99 30.16 -12.31 8.40
CA ASP A 99 30.68 -13.55 7.81
C ASP A 99 31.44 -13.28 6.49
N LEU A 100 30.94 -12.37 5.65
CA LEU A 100 31.54 -12.06 4.35
C LEU A 100 32.70 -11.06 4.43
N LYS A 101 32.82 -10.27 5.51
CA LYS A 101 33.78 -9.15 5.66
C LYS A 101 33.83 -8.13 4.51
N VAL A 102 32.95 -8.26 3.53
CA VAL A 102 32.77 -7.35 2.40
C VAL A 102 31.43 -6.69 2.64
N VAL A 103 31.45 -5.36 2.83
CA VAL A 103 30.23 -4.57 2.75
C VAL A 103 30.01 -4.32 1.27
N PRO A 104 28.95 -4.84 0.64
CA PRO A 104 28.64 -4.46 -0.73
C PRO A 104 28.41 -2.94 -0.75
N ASP A 105 28.99 -2.23 -1.72
CA ASP A 105 29.04 -0.77 -1.76
C ASP A 105 27.65 -0.11 -1.59
N GLU A 106 26.61 -0.78 -2.07
CA GLU A 106 25.20 -0.37 -1.92
C GLU A 106 24.77 -0.23 -0.44
N PHE A 107 25.27 -1.09 0.45
CA PHE A 107 24.94 -1.08 1.88
C PHE A 107 25.78 -0.11 2.70
N GLN A 108 26.96 0.31 2.23
CA GLN A 108 27.74 1.39 2.88
C GLN A 108 26.95 2.71 2.85
N SER A 109 26.35 3.03 1.69
CA SER A 109 25.53 4.24 1.53
C SER A 109 24.31 4.25 2.48
N MET A 110 23.68 3.10 2.71
CA MET A 110 22.52 3.00 3.60
C MET A 110 22.89 3.16 5.07
N SER A 111 24.05 2.64 5.51
CA SER A 111 24.56 2.87 6.86
C SER A 111 24.89 4.34 7.11
N GLU A 112 25.51 5.03 6.14
CA GLU A 112 25.82 6.46 6.24
C GLU A 112 24.56 7.33 6.30
N ILE A 113 23.50 6.95 5.57
CA ILE A 113 22.21 7.65 5.63
C ILE A 113 21.55 7.47 7.00
N LEU A 114 21.62 6.28 7.59
CA LEU A 114 21.03 5.98 8.89
C LEU A 114 21.79 6.59 10.08
N GLU A 115 23.09 6.85 9.96
CA GLU A 115 23.88 7.52 10.99
C GLU A 115 23.75 9.06 10.95
N ASN A 116 23.30 9.62 9.83
CA ASN A 116 23.10 11.06 9.64
C ASN A 116 21.63 11.52 9.76
N THR A 117 20.73 10.63 10.23
CA THR A 117 19.31 10.94 10.51
C THR A 117 19.02 10.74 12.00
#